data_AF-A0A1Y6M247-F1
#
_entry.id   AF-A0A1Y6M247-F1
#
_cell.length_a   1.000
_cell.length_b   1.000
_cell.length_c   1.000
_cell.angle_alpha   90.00
_cell.angle_beta   90.00
_cell.angle_gamma   90.00
#
_symmetry.space_group_name_H-M   'P 1'
#
loop_
_entity.id
_entity.type
_entity.pdbx_description
1 polymer ?
#
loop_
_entity_poly.entity_id
_entity_poly.type
_entity_poly.pdbx_seq_one_letter_code
_entity_poly.pdbx_strand_id
1 'polypeptide(L)'
;MEKIGKTDEGVQLPNGNYAASYSVMHLLHCVQRLQQSYFPDVYFPNMTEREEFLQLEHNLHCIHMLADSVMCNADVVPVPIVWRDNTPMPTGDFNVAHECVDWDLLHEGMLEKRIDPWKKGTFVHPIFGEVTSHVGENRIGFGEPGNIMKKDKNGKWIV
;
A
#
# COMPACT_ATOMS: atom_id res chain seq x y z
N MET A 1 5.02 -13.70 13.10
CA MET A 1 6.49 -13.69 12.93
C MET A 1 7.06 -15.10 12.82
N GLU A 2 6.79 -15.99 13.76
CA GLU A 2 7.23 -17.40 13.67
C GLU A 2 6.76 -18.10 12.39
N LYS A 3 5.46 -17.99 12.05
CA LYS A 3 4.90 -18.56 10.81
C LYS A 3 5.56 -18.09 9.51
N ILE A 4 6.20 -16.92 9.52
CA ILE A 4 6.90 -16.37 8.36
C ILE A 4 8.43 -16.43 8.52
N GLY A 5 8.94 -17.11 9.56
CA GLY A 5 10.37 -17.30 9.80
C GLY A 5 11.15 -16.01 10.07
N LYS A 6 10.51 -14.98 10.66
CA LYS A 6 11.12 -13.65 10.87
C LYS A 6 11.31 -13.26 12.33
N THR A 7 11.41 -14.23 13.24
CA THR A 7 11.61 -13.96 14.68
C THR A 7 12.97 -13.34 14.98
N ASP A 8 14.00 -13.69 14.21
CA ASP A 8 15.38 -13.25 14.47
C ASP A 8 15.73 -11.92 13.79
N GLU A 9 15.01 -11.60 12.70
CA GLU A 9 15.20 -10.38 11.91
C GLU A 9 14.19 -9.27 12.24
N GLY A 10 13.00 -9.65 12.74
CA GLY A 10 11.92 -8.72 13.00
C GLY A 10 12.26 -7.76 14.13
N VAL A 11 11.81 -6.50 14.01
CA VAL A 11 12.00 -5.52 15.08
C VAL A 11 11.06 -5.85 16.24
N GLN A 12 11.64 -6.36 17.32
CA GLN A 12 10.92 -6.67 18.56
C GLN A 12 10.76 -5.40 19.41
N LEU A 13 9.54 -5.16 19.85
CA LEU A 13 9.15 -4.06 20.74
C LEU A 13 9.43 -4.43 22.21
N PRO A 14 9.49 -3.45 23.13
CA PRO A 14 9.77 -3.70 24.55
C PRO A 14 8.78 -4.65 25.24
N ASN A 15 7.55 -4.79 24.73
CA ASN A 15 6.54 -5.70 25.24
C ASN A 15 6.66 -7.15 24.69
N GLY A 16 7.72 -7.45 23.93
CA GLY A 16 7.97 -8.77 23.33
C GLY A 16 7.25 -9.02 22.00
N ASN A 17 6.33 -8.15 21.59
CA ASN A 17 5.68 -8.23 20.28
C ASN A 17 6.59 -7.69 19.17
N TYR A 18 6.21 -7.90 17.91
CA TYR A 18 6.97 -7.43 16.76
C TYR A 18 6.24 -6.32 16.01
N ALA A 19 6.99 -5.32 15.55
CA ALA A 19 6.47 -4.31 14.65
C ALA A 19 6.28 -4.91 13.24
N ALA A 20 5.12 -4.66 12.65
CA ALA A 20 4.81 -5.02 11.28
C ALA A 20 3.75 -4.08 10.71
N SER A 21 3.79 -3.87 9.40
CA SER A 21 2.69 -3.25 8.66
C SER A 21 1.83 -4.33 8.04
N TYR A 22 0.52 -4.07 7.95
CA TYR A 22 -0.35 -4.92 7.14
C TYR A 22 -0.03 -4.72 5.67
N SER A 23 0.23 -5.81 4.94
CA SER A 23 0.62 -5.76 3.51
C SER A 23 -0.37 -4.91 2.68
N VAL A 24 -1.68 -5.03 2.95
CA VAL A 24 -2.72 -4.25 2.24
C VAL A 24 -2.54 -2.74 2.35
N MET A 25 -2.05 -2.22 3.48
CA MET A 25 -1.82 -0.78 3.64
C MET A 25 -0.65 -0.30 2.76
N HIS A 26 0.36 -1.14 2.58
CA HIS A 26 1.44 -0.86 1.64
C HIS A 26 0.98 -0.98 0.19
N LEU A 27 0.10 -1.93 -0.14
CA LEU A 27 -0.49 -2.04 -1.48
C LEU A 27 -1.37 -0.83 -1.83
N LEU A 28 -2.17 -0.32 -0.89
CA LEU A 28 -2.93 0.92 -1.07
C LEU A 28 -2.02 2.13 -1.29
N HIS A 29 -0.91 2.21 -0.56
CA HIS A 29 0.13 3.22 -0.81
C HIS A 29 0.73 3.09 -2.21
N CYS A 30 0.97 1.86 -2.68
CA CYS A 30 1.44 1.61 -4.05
C CYS A 30 0.45 2.15 -5.08
N VAL A 31 -0.85 1.88 -4.92
CA VAL A 31 -1.89 2.40 -5.83
C VAL A 31 -1.91 3.92 -5.83
N GLN A 32 -1.89 4.55 -4.66
CA GLN A 32 -1.86 6.01 -4.53
C GLN A 32 -0.61 6.62 -5.18
N ARG A 33 0.57 6.03 -4.96
CA ARG A 33 1.84 6.50 -5.55
C ARG A 33 1.86 6.35 -7.08
N LEU A 34 1.32 5.26 -7.61
CA LEU A 34 1.19 5.08 -9.06
C LEU A 34 0.19 6.06 -9.69
N GLN A 35 -0.86 6.44 -8.97
CA GLN A 35 -1.76 7.50 -9.41
C GLN A 35 -1.03 8.85 -9.44
N GLN A 36 -0.29 9.18 -8.38
CA GLN A 36 0.46 10.44 -8.28
C GLN A 36 1.56 10.53 -9.36
N SER A 37 2.21 9.42 -9.70
CA SER A 37 3.28 9.40 -10.72
C SER A 37 2.77 9.68 -12.13
N TYR A 38 1.47 9.56 -12.38
CA TYR A 38 0.85 10.01 -13.64
C TYR A 38 0.72 11.55 -13.74
N PHE A 39 0.82 12.26 -12.62
CA PHE A 39 0.77 13.72 -12.54
C PHE A 39 2.00 14.30 -11.82
N PRO A 40 3.22 14.06 -12.33
CA PRO A 40 4.45 14.39 -11.62
C PRO A 40 4.61 15.89 -11.38
N ASP A 41 4.17 16.75 -12.29
CA ASP A 41 4.25 18.21 -12.12
C ASP A 41 3.45 18.73 -10.91
N VAL A 42 2.44 17.98 -10.47
CA VAL A 42 1.59 18.34 -9.33
C VAL A 42 2.13 17.76 -8.04
N TYR A 43 2.49 16.46 -8.05
CA TYR A 43 2.83 15.73 -6.82
C TYR A 43 4.33 15.65 -6.54
N PHE A 44 5.16 15.80 -7.57
CA PHE A 44 6.62 15.72 -7.48
C PHE A 44 7.28 16.85 -8.31
N PRO A 45 6.92 18.13 -8.07
CA PRO A 45 7.47 19.23 -8.86
C PRO A 45 8.97 19.42 -8.59
N ASN A 46 9.71 19.82 -9.63
CA ASN A 46 11.13 20.17 -9.57
C ASN A 46 12.05 19.04 -9.08
N MET A 47 11.75 17.79 -9.43
CA MET A 47 12.66 16.68 -9.17
C MET A 47 14.00 16.86 -9.92
N THR A 48 15.08 16.52 -9.23
CA THR A 48 16.38 16.27 -9.84
C THR A 48 16.37 14.94 -10.61
N GLU A 49 17.31 14.76 -11.54
CA GLU A 49 17.48 13.49 -12.27
C GLU A 49 17.62 12.28 -11.32
N ARG A 50 18.30 12.47 -10.19
CA ARG A 50 18.42 11.42 -9.16
C ARG A 50 17.07 11.08 -8.53
N GLU A 51 16.25 12.08 -8.26
CA GLU A 51 14.92 11.88 -7.68
C GLU A 51 13.96 11.24 -8.69
N GLU A 52 14.02 11.61 -9.97
CA GLU A 52 13.26 10.96 -11.04
C GLU A 52 13.60 9.47 -11.13
N PHE A 53 14.88 9.12 -11.09
CA PHE A 53 15.32 7.73 -11.06
C PHE A 53 14.78 6.98 -9.83
N LEU A 54 14.86 7.59 -8.64
CA LEU A 54 14.31 7.00 -7.42
C LEU A 54 12.78 6.83 -7.49
N GLN A 55 12.06 7.77 -8.12
CA GLN A 55 10.62 7.60 -8.36
C GLN A 55 10.33 6.43 -9.29
N LEU A 56 11.13 6.24 -10.35
CA LEU A 56 10.99 5.09 -11.23
C LEU A 56 11.22 3.77 -10.48
N GLU A 57 12.28 3.67 -9.68
CA GLU A 57 12.54 2.48 -8.85
C GLU A 57 11.38 2.20 -7.89
N HIS A 58 10.84 3.26 -7.25
CA HIS A 58 9.68 3.13 -6.36
C HIS A 58 8.45 2.63 -7.11
N ASN A 59 8.17 3.17 -8.30
CA ASN A 59 7.04 2.74 -9.13
C ASN A 59 7.16 1.26 -9.55
N LEU A 60 8.35 0.82 -9.96
CA LEU A 60 8.59 -0.58 -10.33
C LEU A 60 8.41 -1.52 -9.13
N HIS A 61 8.93 -1.14 -7.95
CA HIS A 61 8.68 -1.86 -6.70
C HIS A 61 7.19 -1.97 -6.38
N CYS A 62 6.44 -0.87 -6.52
CA CYS A 62 5.00 -0.84 -6.33
C CYS A 62 4.27 -1.80 -7.27
N ILE A 63 4.64 -1.82 -8.56
CA ILE A 63 4.05 -2.71 -9.55
C ILE A 63 4.34 -4.18 -9.21
N HIS A 64 5.58 -4.53 -8.84
CA HIS A 64 5.91 -5.91 -8.47
C HIS A 64 5.15 -6.38 -7.23
N MET A 65 5.05 -5.55 -6.18
CA MET A 65 4.28 -5.88 -4.98
C MET A 65 2.78 -6.07 -5.27
N LEU A 66 2.20 -5.25 -6.15
CA LEU A 66 0.81 -5.40 -6.59
C LEU A 66 0.63 -6.70 -7.39
N ALA A 67 1.57 -7.02 -8.28
CA ALA A 67 1.54 -8.26 -9.06
C ALA A 67 1.62 -9.50 -8.13
N ASP A 68 2.53 -9.52 -7.16
CA ASP A 68 2.62 -10.59 -6.17
C ASP A 68 1.29 -10.78 -5.43
N SER A 69 0.66 -9.67 -4.98
CA SER A 69 -0.63 -9.73 -4.31
C SER A 69 -1.76 -10.27 -5.19
N VAL A 70 -1.83 -9.82 -6.45
CA VAL A 70 -2.82 -10.32 -7.42
C VAL A 70 -2.62 -11.81 -7.67
N MET A 71 -1.37 -12.25 -7.85
CA MET A 71 -1.06 -13.67 -8.08
C MET A 71 -1.34 -14.55 -6.86
N CYS A 72 -1.13 -14.03 -5.64
CA CYS A 72 -1.38 -14.78 -4.42
C CYS A 72 -2.86 -14.87 -4.01
N ASN A 73 -3.66 -13.83 -4.31
CA ASN A 73 -5.06 -13.78 -3.88
C ASN A 73 -6.06 -14.16 -4.97
N ALA A 74 -5.70 -13.98 -6.26
CA ALA A 74 -6.48 -14.30 -7.46
C ALA A 74 -7.98 -13.99 -7.37
N ASP A 75 -8.41 -12.88 -7.97
CA ASP A 75 -9.84 -12.60 -8.14
C ASP A 75 -10.43 -13.49 -9.26
N VAL A 76 -11.30 -14.41 -8.87
CA VAL A 76 -11.90 -15.43 -9.76
C VAL A 76 -13.29 -15.05 -10.26
N VAL A 77 -13.78 -13.84 -9.99
CA VAL A 77 -15.07 -13.38 -10.52
C VAL A 77 -15.01 -13.33 -12.05
N PRO A 78 -15.88 -14.07 -12.77
CA PRO A 78 -15.85 -14.06 -14.23
C PRO A 78 -16.23 -12.70 -14.79
N VAL A 79 -15.47 -12.19 -15.77
CA VAL A 79 -15.82 -11.01 -16.56
C VAL A 79 -16.59 -11.47 -17.81
N PRO A 80 -17.91 -11.19 -17.93
CA PRO A 80 -18.68 -11.58 -19.10
C PRO A 80 -18.20 -10.83 -20.35
N ILE A 81 -18.23 -11.52 -21.50
CA ILE A 81 -18.01 -10.90 -22.81
C ILE A 81 -19.36 -10.52 -23.41
N VAL A 82 -19.55 -9.25 -23.74
CA VAL A 82 -20.84 -8.68 -24.18
C VAL A 82 -20.71 -7.90 -25.49
N TRP A 83 -21.79 -7.88 -26.26
CA TRP A 83 -21.93 -7.04 -27.45
C TRP A 83 -22.38 -5.62 -27.07
N ARG A 84 -21.86 -4.61 -27.76
CA ARG A 84 -22.26 -3.20 -27.62
C ARG A 84 -22.48 -2.62 -29.02
N ASP A 85 -23.49 -1.75 -29.17
CA ASP A 85 -23.90 -1.24 -30.49
C ASP A 85 -22.89 -0.31 -31.16
N ASN A 86 -21.91 0.19 -30.40
CA ASN A 86 -20.92 1.16 -30.87
C ASN A 86 -19.58 0.55 -31.31
N THR A 87 -19.42 -0.77 -31.27
CA THR A 87 -18.19 -1.47 -31.69
C THR A 87 -18.51 -2.80 -32.38
N PRO A 88 -17.82 -3.15 -33.48
CA PRO A 88 -17.99 -4.45 -34.12
C PRO A 88 -17.37 -5.61 -33.32
N MET A 89 -16.50 -5.33 -32.35
CA MET A 89 -15.89 -6.33 -31.47
C MET A 89 -16.58 -6.36 -30.10
N PRO A 90 -16.84 -7.55 -29.51
CA PRO A 90 -17.39 -7.64 -28.17
C PRO A 90 -16.34 -7.16 -27.15
N THR A 91 -16.80 -6.75 -25.97
CA THR A 91 -15.94 -6.23 -24.89
C THR A 91 -16.31 -6.88 -23.56
N GLY A 92 -15.41 -6.81 -22.57
CA GLY A 92 -15.68 -7.26 -21.21
C GLY A 92 -16.66 -6.33 -20.50
N ASP A 93 -17.65 -6.88 -19.78
CA ASP A 93 -18.43 -6.14 -18.80
C ASP A 93 -17.78 -6.26 -17.42
N PHE A 94 -17.02 -5.23 -17.05
CA PHE A 94 -16.31 -5.18 -15.76
C PHE A 94 -17.20 -4.74 -14.58
N ASN A 95 -18.51 -4.53 -14.80
CA ASN A 95 -19.46 -4.25 -13.73
C ASN A 95 -19.92 -5.55 -13.05
N VAL A 96 -18.96 -6.26 -12.46
CA VAL A 96 -19.19 -7.50 -11.72
C VAL A 96 -19.03 -7.24 -10.22
N ALA A 97 -19.81 -7.97 -9.41
CA ALA A 97 -19.70 -7.88 -7.97
C ALA A 97 -18.50 -8.70 -7.50
N HIS A 98 -17.61 -8.05 -6.75
CA HIS A 98 -16.46 -8.70 -6.12
C HIS A 98 -16.74 -8.93 -4.64
N GLU A 99 -16.15 -9.98 -4.07
CA GLU A 99 -16.12 -10.14 -2.62
C GLU A 99 -15.20 -9.08 -2.02
N CYS A 100 -15.70 -8.35 -1.03
CA CYS A 100 -14.97 -7.28 -0.37
C CYS A 100 -14.78 -7.60 1.11
N VAL A 101 -13.64 -7.17 1.65
CA VAL A 101 -13.40 -7.19 3.09
C VAL A 101 -14.25 -6.13 3.79
N ASP A 102 -14.60 -6.38 5.05
CA ASP A 102 -15.15 -5.35 5.93
C ASP A 102 -14.02 -4.39 6.34
N TRP A 103 -13.95 -3.26 5.62
CA TRP A 103 -12.90 -2.26 5.83
C TRP A 103 -13.01 -1.54 7.16
N ASP A 104 -14.22 -1.32 7.68
CA ASP A 104 -14.41 -0.61 8.93
C ASP A 104 -13.90 -1.48 10.08
N LEU A 105 -14.30 -2.77 10.11
CA LEU A 105 -13.80 -3.73 11.09
C LEU A 105 -12.28 -3.91 11.00
N LEU A 106 -11.74 -4.04 9.78
CA LEU A 106 -10.31 -4.22 9.57
C LEU A 106 -9.51 -2.98 10.04
N HIS A 107 -9.97 -1.79 9.67
CA HIS A 107 -9.29 -0.54 9.97
C HIS A 107 -9.33 -0.20 11.46
N GLU A 108 -10.48 -0.39 12.13
CA GLU A 108 -10.59 -0.25 13.57
C GLU A 108 -9.59 -1.16 14.29
N GLY A 109 -9.53 -2.44 13.91
CA GLY A 109 -8.59 -3.40 14.47
C GLY A 109 -7.11 -3.05 14.22
N MET A 110 -6.79 -2.35 13.13
CA MET A 110 -5.45 -1.81 12.86
C MET A 110 -5.14 -0.62 13.75
N LEU A 111 -6.07 0.32 13.90
CA LEU A 111 -5.89 1.54 14.70
C LEU A 111 -5.68 1.21 16.18
N GLU A 112 -6.40 0.24 16.71
CA GLU A 112 -6.22 -0.25 18.09
C GLU A 112 -4.80 -0.75 18.39
N LYS A 113 -4.12 -1.30 17.37
CA LYS A 113 -2.78 -1.90 17.49
C LYS A 113 -1.68 -0.99 16.95
N ARG A 114 -2.04 0.22 16.51
CA ARG A 114 -1.10 1.19 15.96
C ARG A 114 -0.07 1.57 17.02
N ILE A 115 1.19 1.60 16.60
CA ILE A 115 2.29 2.15 17.38
C ILE A 115 2.69 3.50 16.81
N ASP A 116 3.13 4.41 17.68
CA ASP A 116 3.74 5.66 17.26
C ASP A 116 5.26 5.44 17.07
N PRO A 117 5.76 5.41 15.82
CA PRO A 117 7.17 5.18 15.56
C PRO A 117 8.08 6.24 16.19
N TRP A 118 7.56 7.44 16.43
CA TRP A 118 8.31 8.59 16.91
C TRP A 118 8.21 8.79 18.42
N LYS A 119 7.40 7.97 19.09
CA LYS A 119 7.40 7.91 20.56
C LYS A 119 8.74 7.35 21.04
N LYS A 120 9.35 8.04 21.99
CA LYS A 120 10.62 7.65 22.61
C LYS A 120 10.58 6.20 23.10
N GLY A 121 11.63 5.44 22.79
CA GLY A 121 11.78 4.04 23.16
C GLY A 121 10.98 3.03 22.31
N THR A 122 10.21 3.48 21.31
CA THR A 122 9.51 2.56 20.39
C THR A 122 10.50 1.83 19.49
N PHE A 123 11.39 2.59 18.84
CA PHE A 123 12.43 2.05 17.98
C PHE A 123 13.80 2.51 18.49
N VAL A 124 14.62 1.53 18.89
CA VAL A 124 15.99 1.73 19.36
C VAL A 124 16.89 0.82 18.52
N HIS A 125 17.68 1.42 17.64
CA HIS A 125 18.60 0.68 16.80
C HIS A 125 19.78 0.16 17.65
N PRO A 126 20.19 -1.12 17.52
CA PRO A 126 21.27 -1.69 18.34
C PRO A 126 22.61 -0.96 18.24
N ILE A 127 22.87 -0.30 17.09
CA ILE A 127 24.11 0.44 16.81
C ILE A 127 23.93 1.96 16.96
N PHE A 128 22.77 2.50 16.59
CA PHE A 128 22.58 3.94 16.42
C PHE A 128 21.72 4.57 17.54
N GLY A 129 21.10 3.77 18.41
CA GLY A 129 20.26 4.25 19.49
C GLY A 129 18.87 4.69 19.01
N GLU A 130 18.29 5.68 19.70
CA GLU A 130 16.93 6.17 19.42
C GLU A 130 16.82 6.80 18.02
N VAL A 131 15.75 6.45 17.29
CA VAL A 131 15.53 6.95 15.91
C VAL A 131 14.51 8.09 15.82
N THR A 132 14.08 8.65 16.96
CA THR A 132 13.03 9.69 17.02
C THR A 132 13.42 11.00 16.33
N SER A 133 14.70 11.19 15.96
CA SER A 133 15.18 12.34 15.18
C SER A 133 14.94 12.24 13.67
N HIS A 134 14.46 11.09 13.17
CA HIS A 134 14.30 10.81 11.73
C HIS A 134 12.87 11.02 11.22
N VAL A 135 12.13 11.96 11.82
CA VAL A 135 10.72 12.24 11.46
C VAL A 135 10.63 12.69 9.99
N GLY A 136 9.75 12.04 9.22
CA GLY A 136 9.48 12.41 7.84
C GLY A 136 10.36 11.72 6.79
N GLU A 137 11.22 10.76 7.17
CA GLU A 137 11.92 9.94 6.19
C GLU A 137 10.95 9.06 5.40
N ASN A 138 10.94 9.22 4.07
CA ASN A 138 10.09 8.45 3.16
C ASN A 138 10.73 7.11 2.80
N ARG A 139 10.84 6.20 3.78
CA ARG A 139 11.35 4.84 3.54
C ARG A 139 10.25 3.93 3.00
N ILE A 140 10.62 3.07 2.05
CA ILE A 140 9.71 2.03 1.53
C ILE A 140 9.23 1.16 2.69
N GLY A 141 7.91 1.06 2.88
CA GLY A 141 7.29 0.28 3.97
C GLY A 141 7.22 0.99 5.33
N PHE A 142 7.72 2.22 5.44
CA PHE A 142 7.67 3.05 6.68
C PHE A 142 7.11 4.46 6.43
N GLY A 143 6.77 4.80 5.18
CA GLY A 143 6.17 6.07 4.79
C GLY A 143 4.69 6.20 5.17
N GLU A 144 4.01 7.19 4.60
CA GLU A 144 2.58 7.41 4.82
C GLU A 144 1.78 6.14 4.44
N PRO A 145 0.90 5.65 5.33
CA PRO A 145 0.05 4.51 5.00
C PRO A 145 -0.88 4.88 3.84
N GLY A 146 -1.16 3.90 2.98
CA GLY A 146 -2.15 4.10 1.92
C GLY A 146 -3.52 4.42 2.50
N ASN A 147 -4.29 5.23 1.78
CA ASN A 147 -5.66 5.55 2.19
C ASN A 147 -6.63 4.45 1.74
N ILE A 148 -7.59 4.13 2.60
CA ILE A 148 -8.71 3.25 2.24
C ILE A 148 -9.60 4.03 1.25
N MET A 149 -9.54 3.63 -0.02
CA MET A 149 -10.33 4.27 -1.06
C MET A 149 -11.79 3.82 -0.97
N LYS A 150 -12.72 4.76 -1.14
CA LYS A 150 -14.15 4.47 -1.23
C LYS A 150 -14.66 4.78 -2.63
N LYS A 151 -15.72 4.12 -3.07
CA LYS A 151 -16.44 4.55 -4.28
C LYS A 151 -17.53 5.55 -3.87
N ASP A 152 -17.64 6.65 -4.60
CA ASP A 152 -18.77 7.55 -4.48
C ASP A 152 -20.05 6.90 -5.04
N LYS A 153 -21.19 7.61 -4.92
CA LYS A 153 -22.50 7.13 -5.43
C LYS A 153 -22.53 6.85 -6.94
N ASN A 154 -21.54 7.32 -7.70
CA ASN A 154 -21.40 7.11 -9.13
C ASN A 154 -20.37 6.02 -9.46
N GLY A 155 -19.85 5.31 -8.44
CA GLY A 155 -18.83 4.28 -8.61
C GLY A 155 -17.41 4.81 -8.81
N LYS A 156 -17.18 6.13 -8.67
CA LYS A 156 -15.85 6.73 -8.81
C LYS A 156 -15.05 6.57 -7.53
N TRP A 157 -13.81 6.11 -7.63
CA TRP A 157 -12.90 6.06 -6.49
C TRP A 157 -12.59 7.46 -5.96
N ILE A 158 -12.73 7.61 -4.64
CA ILE A 158 -12.39 8.79 -3.84
C ILE A 158 -11.49 8.34 -2.68
N VAL A 159 -10.57 9.23 -2.32
CA VAL A 159 -9.70 9.10 -1.14
C VAL A 159 -10.40 9.74 0.05
#